data_AF-A0A0F9V4K8-F1
#
_entry.id   AF-A0A0F9V4K8-F1
#
_cell.length_a   1.000
_cell.length_b   1.000
_cell.length_c   1.000
_cell.angle_alpha   90.00
_cell.angle_beta   90.00
_cell.angle_gamma   90.00
#
_symmetry.space_group_name_H-M   'P 1'
#
loop_
_entity.id
_entity.type
_entity.pdbx_description
1 polymer ?
#
loop_
_entity_poly.entity_id
_entity_poly.type
_entity_poly.pdbx_seq_one_letter_code
_entity_poly.pdbx_strand_id
1 'polypeptide(L)'
;MAISRELYRERRNKNLCTTCGEPAQANKAMCLKHAKRILEKQRATTNKRISQGLCSMCGKNPPAPRRERCQQCLDVKKLDSKINRTPLIRQRIKNGLCTSCGKSKTTPNKLCDECSQKYNASARLKEQQRKIDNLCTKCGENPPKINRRKCLSCLEIDRQWRNQPEIINKTRGKRQKLKQEVMNKYGGKCNCCGIKELSFLNIDHVNGNGRAHLKSIDKEGGHRFYRWLLANDSSSEFQVLCFNCNMSKHLSGGTCAHKLNTFGV
;
A
#
# COMPACT_ATOMS: atom_id res chain seq x y z
N MET A 1 5.60 17.23 -44.95
CA MET A 1 4.45 18.10 -45.25
C MET A 1 3.45 18.00 -44.11
N ALA A 2 2.99 19.13 -43.58
CA ALA A 2 1.94 19.12 -42.56
C ALA A 2 0.60 18.73 -43.23
N ILE A 3 -0.10 17.75 -42.68
CA ILE A 3 -1.43 17.39 -43.17
C ILE A 3 -2.44 18.49 -42.79
N SER A 4 -3.48 18.68 -43.60
CA SER A 4 -4.54 19.65 -43.30
C SER A 4 -5.24 19.28 -41.97
N ARG A 5 -5.75 20.30 -41.26
CA ARG A 5 -6.51 20.09 -40.01
C ARG A 5 -7.75 19.22 -40.22
N GLU A 6 -8.34 19.30 -41.41
CA GLU A 6 -9.49 18.51 -41.82
C GLU A 6 -9.13 17.03 -41.98
N LEU A 7 -8.09 16.71 -42.76
CA LEU A 7 -7.61 15.34 -42.94
C LEU A 7 -7.15 14.71 -41.61
N TYR A 8 -6.57 15.52 -40.71
CA TYR A 8 -6.24 15.07 -39.37
C TYR A 8 -7.47 14.60 -38.59
N ARG A 9 -8.54 15.41 -38.58
CA ARG A 9 -9.79 15.10 -37.87
C ARG A 9 -10.48 13.89 -38.48
N GLU A 10 -10.53 13.83 -39.80
CA GLU A 10 -11.13 12.72 -40.54
C GLU A 10 -10.44 11.39 -40.19
N ARG A 11 -9.11 11.34 -40.31
CA ARG A 11 -8.31 10.15 -39.95
C ARG A 11 -8.54 9.76 -38.50
N ARG A 12 -8.57 10.72 -37.57
CA ARG A 12 -8.77 10.46 -36.14
C ARG A 12 -10.16 9.91 -35.84
N ASN A 13 -11.20 10.35 -36.55
CA ASN A 13 -12.56 9.82 -36.42
C ASN A 13 -12.70 8.41 -37.00
N LYS A 14 -11.96 8.10 -38.08
CA LYS A 14 -11.92 6.78 -38.72
C LYS A 14 -10.94 5.80 -38.06
N ASN A 15 -10.38 6.12 -36.88
CA ASN A 15 -9.33 5.34 -36.21
C ASN A 15 -8.10 5.06 -37.10
N LEU A 16 -7.75 5.99 -37.97
CA LEU A 16 -6.59 5.93 -38.85
C LEU A 16 -5.43 6.77 -38.29
N CYS A 17 -4.21 6.36 -38.61
CA CYS A 17 -2.99 7.04 -38.26
C CYS A 17 -2.96 8.40 -38.91
N THR A 18 -2.84 9.46 -38.10
CA THR A 18 -2.83 10.83 -38.61
C THR A 18 -1.63 11.11 -39.50
N THR A 19 -0.54 10.33 -39.42
CA THR A 19 0.63 10.49 -40.29
C THR A 19 0.46 9.80 -41.65
N CYS A 20 0.12 8.51 -41.70
CA CYS A 20 0.13 7.73 -42.95
C CYS A 20 -1.24 7.20 -43.41
N GLY A 21 -2.30 7.35 -42.63
CA GLY A 21 -3.63 6.84 -42.99
C GLY A 21 -3.89 5.36 -42.70
N GLU A 22 -2.86 4.58 -42.33
CA GLU A 22 -3.01 3.17 -41.90
C GLU A 22 -3.78 3.04 -40.59
N PRO A 23 -4.38 1.87 -40.26
CA PRO A 23 -5.06 1.65 -38.98
C PRO A 23 -4.23 2.09 -37.77
N ALA A 24 -4.83 2.93 -36.92
CA ALA A 24 -4.19 3.37 -35.68
C ALA A 24 -4.29 2.30 -34.59
N GLN A 25 -3.43 2.40 -33.59
CA GLN A 25 -3.60 1.58 -32.38
C GLN A 25 -4.90 1.99 -31.66
N ALA A 26 -5.54 1.04 -30.98
CA ALA A 26 -6.80 1.28 -30.26
C ALA A 26 -6.72 2.54 -29.36
N ASN A 27 -7.61 3.49 -29.62
CA ASN A 27 -7.69 4.80 -28.95
C ASN A 27 -6.40 5.64 -29.04
N LYS A 28 -5.62 5.51 -30.13
CA LYS A 28 -4.42 6.31 -30.40
C LYS A 28 -4.56 7.06 -31.72
N ALA A 29 -3.81 8.15 -31.86
CA ALA A 29 -3.77 8.94 -33.09
C ALA A 29 -2.84 8.37 -34.17
N MET A 30 -2.05 7.34 -33.85
CA MET A 30 -0.99 6.84 -34.73
C MET A 30 -0.91 5.32 -34.72
N CYS A 31 -0.43 4.76 -35.83
CA CYS A 31 -0.05 3.36 -35.92
C CYS A 31 1.24 3.09 -35.13
N LEU A 32 1.52 1.81 -34.85
CA LEU A 32 2.67 1.40 -34.03
C LEU A 32 4.02 1.89 -34.61
N LYS A 33 4.18 1.82 -35.95
CA LYS A 33 5.40 2.26 -36.64
C LYS A 33 5.69 3.75 -36.39
N HIS A 34 4.69 4.60 -36.59
CA HIS A 34 4.83 6.04 -36.39
C HIS A 34 5.00 6.40 -34.91
N ALA A 35 4.27 5.73 -34.02
CA ALA A 35 4.43 5.91 -32.58
C ALA A 35 5.85 5.55 -32.11
N LYS A 36 6.41 4.42 -32.57
CA LYS A 36 7.79 4.00 -32.25
C LYS A 36 8.82 5.00 -32.77
N ARG A 37 8.72 5.40 -34.04
CA ARG A 37 9.65 6.38 -34.64
C ARG A 37 9.69 7.71 -33.89
N ILE A 38 8.51 8.23 -33.49
CA ILE A 38 8.44 9.47 -32.70
C ILE A 38 9.07 9.26 -31.32
N LEU A 39 8.80 8.13 -30.67
CA LEU A 39 9.37 7.83 -29.36
C LEU A 39 10.90 7.70 -29.42
N GLU A 40 11.46 7.04 -30.44
CA GLU A 40 12.90 6.93 -30.67
C GLU A 40 13.54 8.30 -30.87
N LYS A 41 12.94 9.15 -31.71
CA LYS A 41 13.41 10.53 -31.93
C LYS A 41 13.38 11.35 -30.64
N GLN A 42 12.33 11.21 -29.84
CA GLN A 42 12.22 11.88 -28.53
C GLN A 42 13.32 11.40 -27.58
N ARG A 43 13.56 10.09 -27.49
CA ARG A 43 14.63 9.50 -26.67
C ARG A 43 16.00 10.01 -27.09
N ALA A 44 16.31 10.00 -28.38
CA ALA A 44 17.58 10.51 -28.92
C ALA A 44 17.77 11.99 -28.56
N THR A 45 16.72 12.80 -28.70
CA THR A 45 16.74 14.22 -28.33
C THR A 45 16.98 14.41 -26.83
N THR A 46 16.29 13.65 -25.99
CA THR A 46 16.47 13.71 -24.53
C THR A 46 17.87 13.28 -24.12
N ASN A 47 18.39 12.19 -24.68
CA ASN A 47 19.74 11.71 -24.38
C ASN A 47 20.80 12.74 -24.78
N LYS A 48 20.66 13.35 -25.96
CA LYS A 48 21.54 14.44 -26.41
C LYS A 48 21.52 15.63 -25.44
N ARG A 49 20.36 16.02 -24.92
CA ARG A 49 20.26 17.10 -23.93
C ARG A 49 20.95 16.72 -22.62
N ILE A 50 20.73 15.50 -22.13
CA ILE A 50 21.35 15.01 -20.90
C ILE A 50 22.88 14.98 -21.04
N SER A 51 23.41 14.47 -22.16
CA SER A 51 24.86 14.43 -22.40
C SER A 51 25.49 15.82 -22.54
N GLN A 52 24.70 16.84 -22.90
CA GLN A 52 25.11 18.25 -22.94
C GLN A 52 24.95 18.97 -21.60
N GLY A 53 24.56 18.26 -20.52
CA GLY A 53 24.32 18.88 -19.21
C GLY A 53 23.06 19.74 -19.15
N LEU A 54 22.10 19.53 -20.06
CA LEU A 54 20.88 20.32 -20.18
C LEU A 54 19.64 19.56 -19.68
N CYS A 55 18.63 20.31 -19.27
CA CYS A 55 17.32 19.78 -18.88
C CYS A 55 16.73 18.86 -19.96
N SER A 56 16.42 17.62 -19.59
CA SER A 56 15.79 16.59 -20.43
C SER A 56 14.48 17.02 -21.11
N MET A 57 13.76 17.97 -20.49
CA MET A 57 12.46 18.47 -20.98
C MET A 57 12.59 19.67 -21.91
N CYS A 58 13.15 20.79 -21.41
CA CYS A 58 13.20 22.04 -22.18
C CYS A 58 14.49 22.19 -23.00
N GLY A 59 15.59 21.56 -22.60
CA GLY A 59 16.90 21.71 -23.24
C GLY A 59 17.53 23.10 -23.13
N LYS A 60 17.04 23.96 -22.22
CA LYS A 60 17.51 25.36 -22.09
C LYS A 60 18.43 25.59 -20.89
N ASN A 61 18.06 25.04 -19.73
CA ASN A 61 18.75 25.30 -18.47
C ASN A 61 19.43 24.02 -17.95
N PRO A 62 20.47 24.13 -17.11
CA PRO A 62 21.02 22.99 -16.37
C PRO A 62 19.96 22.27 -15.52
N PRO A 63 20.10 20.96 -15.27
CA PRO A 63 19.21 20.23 -14.38
C PRO A 63 19.34 20.69 -12.93
N ALA A 64 18.26 20.54 -12.16
CA ALA A 64 18.30 20.73 -10.71
C ALA A 64 19.14 19.61 -10.05
N PRO A 65 19.68 19.83 -8.83
CA PRO A 65 20.49 18.84 -8.13
C PRO A 65 19.80 17.47 -8.03
N ARG A 66 20.51 16.41 -8.44
CA ARG A 66 20.02 15.02 -8.47
C ARG A 66 18.76 14.80 -9.33
N ARG A 67 18.52 15.65 -10.35
CA ARG A 67 17.38 15.55 -11.27
C ARG A 67 17.87 15.60 -12.72
N GLU A 68 17.01 15.18 -13.64
CA GLU A 68 17.25 15.32 -15.09
C GLU A 68 16.57 16.56 -15.68
N ARG A 69 15.86 17.34 -14.86
CA ARG A 69 15.07 18.51 -15.29
C ARG A 69 15.50 19.74 -14.52
N CYS A 70 15.45 20.91 -15.15
CA CYS A 70 15.68 22.18 -14.48
C CYS A 70 14.56 22.52 -13.50
N GLN A 71 14.85 23.41 -12.55
CA GLN A 71 13.92 23.79 -11.48
C GLN A 71 12.60 24.37 -12.05
N GLN A 72 12.68 25.27 -13.03
CA GLN A 72 11.50 25.84 -13.69
C GLN A 72 10.55 24.77 -14.27
N CYS A 73 11.09 23.75 -14.95
CA CYS A 73 10.27 22.65 -15.47
C CYS A 73 9.68 21.77 -14.36
N LEU A 74 10.36 21.64 -13.21
CA LEU A 74 9.83 20.93 -12.05
C LEU A 74 8.69 21.72 -11.40
N ASP A 75 8.82 23.04 -11.29
CA ASP A 75 7.81 23.93 -10.70
C ASP A 75 6.55 23.98 -11.54
N VAL A 76 6.68 24.11 -12.87
CA VAL A 76 5.54 23.99 -13.80
C VAL A 76 4.81 22.67 -13.62
N LYS A 77 5.55 21.56 -13.47
CA LYS A 77 4.93 20.24 -13.26
C LYS A 77 4.26 20.12 -11.88
N LYS A 78 4.83 20.73 -10.85
CA LYS A 78 4.23 20.80 -9.51
C LYS A 78 2.93 21.58 -9.55
N LEU A 79 2.89 22.70 -10.28
CA LEU A 79 1.71 23.53 -10.47
C LEU A 79 0.62 22.77 -11.24
N ASP A 80 0.95 22.14 -12.38
CA ASP A 80 0.02 21.28 -13.14
C ASP A 80 -0.54 20.15 -12.27
N SER A 81 0.31 19.53 -11.44
CA SER A 81 -0.13 18.50 -10.51
C SER A 81 -1.17 19.02 -9.51
N LYS A 82 -1.02 20.27 -9.04
CA LYS A 82 -1.95 20.90 -8.10
C LYS A 82 -3.25 21.32 -8.78
N ILE A 83 -3.16 21.98 -9.94
CA ILE A 83 -4.31 22.57 -10.64
C ILE A 83 -5.12 21.51 -11.39
N ASN A 84 -4.46 20.65 -12.15
CA ASN A 84 -5.15 19.74 -13.08
C ASN A 84 -5.20 18.30 -12.54
N ARG A 85 -4.05 17.76 -12.13
CA ARG A 85 -3.95 16.33 -11.81
C ARG A 85 -4.66 15.95 -10.50
N THR A 86 -4.52 16.77 -9.47
CA THR A 86 -5.09 16.48 -8.14
C THR A 86 -6.62 16.50 -8.16
N PRO A 87 -7.30 17.51 -8.74
CA PRO A 87 -8.75 17.49 -8.89
C PRO A 87 -9.25 16.31 -9.72
N LEU A 88 -8.59 15.99 -10.84
CA LEU A 88 -8.93 14.82 -11.66
C LEU A 88 -8.87 13.52 -10.87
N ILE A 89 -7.82 13.32 -10.06
CA ILE A 89 -7.68 12.11 -9.23
C ILE A 89 -8.81 12.04 -8.19
N ARG A 90 -9.14 13.15 -7.53
CA ARG A 90 -10.24 13.20 -6.56
C ARG A 90 -11.58 12.88 -7.21
N GLN A 91 -11.86 13.47 -8.38
CA GLN A 91 -13.06 13.20 -9.16
C GLN A 91 -13.16 11.73 -9.57
N ARG A 92 -12.05 11.14 -10.04
CA ARG A 92 -12.00 9.71 -10.37
C ARG A 92 -12.31 8.83 -9.16
N ILE A 93 -11.74 9.12 -7.98
CA ILE A 93 -12.03 8.36 -6.77
C ILE A 93 -13.52 8.46 -6.40
N LYS A 94 -14.08 9.68 -6.43
CA LYS A 94 -15.50 9.92 -6.14
C LYS A 94 -16.42 9.13 -7.07
N ASN A 95 -16.06 9.03 -8.35
CA ASN A 95 -16.85 8.37 -9.38
C ASN A 95 -16.54 6.86 -9.53
N GLY A 96 -15.81 6.25 -8.59
CA GLY A 96 -15.48 4.82 -8.69
C GLY A 96 -14.56 4.47 -9.87
N LEU A 97 -13.74 5.40 -10.34
CA LEU A 97 -12.83 5.22 -11.47
C LEU A 97 -11.38 4.96 -11.01
N CYS A 98 -10.63 4.23 -11.82
CA CYS A 98 -9.20 4.00 -11.65
C CYS A 98 -8.43 5.32 -11.79
N THR A 99 -7.65 5.69 -10.78
CA THR A 99 -6.86 6.93 -10.78
C THR A 99 -5.77 6.96 -11.86
N SER A 100 -5.33 5.81 -12.36
CA SER A 100 -4.34 5.70 -13.44
C SER A 100 -5.01 5.78 -14.83
N CYS A 101 -5.79 4.76 -15.20
CA CYS A 101 -6.34 4.64 -16.55
C CYS A 101 -7.70 5.34 -16.75
N GLY A 102 -8.41 5.71 -15.69
CA GLY A 102 -9.72 6.37 -15.75
C GLY A 102 -10.92 5.45 -16.01
N LYS A 103 -10.71 4.13 -16.19
CA LYS A 103 -11.80 3.16 -16.35
C LYS A 103 -12.54 2.92 -15.04
N SER A 104 -13.80 2.49 -15.11
CA SER A 104 -14.54 1.99 -13.94
C SER A 104 -13.79 0.82 -13.29
N LYS A 105 -13.89 0.71 -11.97
CA LYS A 105 -13.27 -0.36 -11.18
C LYS A 105 -14.28 -0.96 -10.22
N THR A 106 -14.21 -2.27 -10.05
CA THR A 106 -15.03 -3.03 -9.10
C THR A 106 -14.40 -3.12 -7.71
N THR A 107 -13.12 -2.77 -7.58
CA THR A 107 -12.40 -2.86 -6.30
C THR A 107 -12.43 -1.56 -5.51
N PRO A 108 -12.32 -1.64 -4.16
CA PRO A 108 -12.23 -0.46 -3.30
C PRO A 108 -10.89 0.29 -3.46
N ASN A 109 -9.90 -0.30 -4.13
CA ASN A 109 -8.57 0.27 -4.33
C ASN A 109 -8.57 1.51 -5.23
N LYS A 110 -7.55 2.37 -5.15
CA LYS A 110 -7.43 3.56 -6.02
C LYS A 110 -7.17 3.23 -7.50
N LEU A 111 -6.80 1.99 -7.80
CA LEU A 111 -6.46 1.49 -9.13
C LEU A 111 -7.37 0.30 -9.45
N CYS A 112 -7.69 0.09 -10.73
CA CYS A 112 -8.23 -1.18 -11.20
C CYS A 112 -7.17 -2.28 -11.09
N ASP A 113 -7.57 -3.54 -11.15
CA ASP A 113 -6.69 -4.69 -10.92
C ASP A 113 -5.54 -4.75 -11.92
N GLU A 114 -5.80 -4.53 -13.20
CA GLU A 114 -4.74 -4.46 -14.22
C GLU A 114 -3.69 -3.38 -13.91
N CYS A 115 -4.14 -2.18 -13.52
CA CYS A 115 -3.23 -1.09 -13.17
C CYS A 115 -2.47 -1.37 -11.86
N SER A 116 -3.13 -2.01 -10.89
CA SER A 116 -2.52 -2.43 -9.63
C SER A 116 -1.44 -3.50 -9.86
N GLN A 117 -1.74 -4.53 -10.65
CA GLN A 117 -0.79 -5.58 -11.02
C GLN A 117 0.43 -5.01 -11.73
N LYS A 118 0.23 -4.15 -12.74
CA LYS A 118 1.34 -3.48 -13.45
C LYS A 118 2.19 -2.63 -12.53
N TYR A 119 1.56 -1.85 -11.64
CA TYR A 119 2.27 -1.04 -10.65
C TYR A 119 3.10 -1.91 -9.70
N ASN A 120 2.52 -2.98 -9.17
CA ASN A 120 3.18 -3.89 -8.25
C ASN A 120 4.34 -4.65 -8.91
N ALA A 121 4.16 -5.12 -10.15
CA ALA A 121 5.23 -5.76 -10.92
C ALA A 121 6.42 -4.81 -11.10
N SER A 122 6.16 -3.56 -11.52
CA SER A 122 7.21 -2.54 -11.65
C SER A 122 7.89 -2.21 -10.31
N ALA A 123 7.11 -2.10 -9.23
CA ALA A 123 7.64 -1.84 -7.89
C ALA A 123 8.56 -2.97 -7.39
N ARG A 124 8.19 -4.24 -7.65
CA ARG A 124 9.01 -5.41 -7.31
C ARG A 124 10.33 -5.43 -8.07
N LEU A 125 10.29 -5.20 -9.38
CA LEU A 125 11.50 -5.11 -10.21
C LEU A 125 12.45 -4.02 -9.70
N LYS A 126 11.89 -2.84 -9.34
CA LYS A 126 12.67 -1.74 -8.77
C LYS A 126 13.27 -2.10 -7.40
N GLU A 127 12.52 -2.80 -6.54
CA GLU A 127 13.04 -3.27 -5.26
C GLU A 127 14.16 -4.30 -5.45
N GLN A 128 14.00 -5.24 -6.38
CA GLN A 128 15.00 -6.25 -6.69
C GLN A 128 16.29 -5.61 -7.21
N GLN A 129 16.19 -4.68 -8.16
CA GLN A 129 17.34 -3.95 -8.67
C GLN A 129 18.07 -3.21 -7.55
N ARG A 130 17.35 -2.50 -6.67
CA ARG A 130 17.95 -1.82 -5.52
C ARG A 130 18.70 -2.78 -4.59
N LYS A 131 18.24 -4.02 -4.42
CA LYS A 131 18.96 -5.02 -3.61
C LYS A 131 20.25 -5.45 -4.29
N ILE A 132 20.23 -5.68 -5.60
CA ILE A 132 21.40 -6.02 -6.40
C ILE A 132 22.44 -4.88 -6.32
N ASP A 133 21.98 -3.64 -6.43
CA ASP A 133 22.84 -2.45 -6.35
C ASP A 133 23.27 -2.10 -4.90
N ASN A 134 22.91 -2.92 -3.91
CA ASN A 134 23.12 -2.68 -2.48
C ASN A 134 22.61 -1.30 -2.00
N LEU A 135 21.42 -0.91 -2.45
CA LEU A 135 20.75 0.34 -2.13
C LEU A 135 19.53 0.12 -1.22
N CYS A 136 19.24 1.13 -0.40
CA CYS A 136 18.04 1.21 0.44
C CYS A 136 16.76 0.98 -0.39
N THR A 137 15.93 0.01 0.01
CA THR A 137 14.70 -0.32 -0.72
C THR A 137 13.65 0.80 -0.70
N LYS A 138 13.77 1.75 0.23
CA LYS A 138 12.89 2.94 0.34
C LYS A 138 13.36 4.07 -0.58
N CYS A 139 14.48 4.73 -0.27
CA CYS A 139 14.96 5.86 -1.08
C CYS A 139 15.64 5.42 -2.38
N GLY A 140 16.42 4.33 -2.36
CA GLY A 140 17.23 3.89 -3.48
C GLY A 140 18.44 4.79 -3.75
N GLU A 141 18.98 5.43 -2.71
CA GLU A 141 20.12 6.36 -2.81
C GLU A 141 21.30 5.93 -1.93
N ASN A 142 21.04 5.60 -0.67
CA ASN A 142 22.08 5.25 0.31
C ASN A 142 22.10 3.74 0.54
N PRO A 143 23.25 3.14 0.91
CA PRO A 143 23.32 1.73 1.27
C PRO A 143 22.46 1.42 2.51
N PRO A 144 21.92 0.20 2.62
CA PRO A 144 21.15 -0.21 3.79
C PRO A 144 22.03 -0.32 5.03
N LYS A 145 21.43 -0.17 6.23
CA LYS A 145 22.11 -0.53 7.48
C LYS A 145 22.34 -2.06 7.50
N ILE A 146 23.40 -2.51 8.15
CA ILE A 146 23.67 -3.94 8.44
C ILE A 146 22.38 -4.63 8.96
N ASN A 147 22.07 -5.80 8.38
CA ASN A 147 20.87 -6.60 8.68
C ASN A 147 19.54 -5.86 8.48
N ARG A 148 19.51 -4.82 7.63
CA ARG A 148 18.29 -4.07 7.29
C ARG A 148 18.16 -3.93 5.78
N ARG A 149 16.96 -3.58 5.33
CA ARG A 149 16.67 -3.27 3.92
C ARG A 149 16.67 -1.76 3.62
N LYS A 150 16.78 -0.93 4.65
CA LYS A 150 16.69 0.54 4.57
C LYS A 150 17.96 1.16 5.14
N CYS A 151 18.35 2.31 4.60
CA CYS A 151 19.44 3.12 5.13
C CYS A 151 19.06 3.76 6.48
N LEU A 152 20.06 4.26 7.21
CA LEU A 152 19.88 4.90 8.52
C LEU A 152 18.86 6.04 8.50
N SER A 153 18.99 6.99 7.57
CA SER A 153 18.08 8.13 7.47
C SER A 153 16.63 7.71 7.23
N CYS A 154 16.41 6.72 6.35
CA CYS A 154 15.08 6.18 6.10
C CYS A 154 14.48 5.48 7.32
N LEU A 155 15.29 4.78 8.11
CA LEU A 155 14.87 4.12 9.34
C LEU A 155 14.52 5.13 10.44
N GLU A 156 15.28 6.21 10.55
CA GLU A 156 15.04 7.29 11.49
C GLU A 156 13.75 8.03 11.17
N ILE A 157 13.52 8.39 9.91
CA ILE A 157 12.25 8.97 9.45
C ILE A 157 11.08 8.04 9.80
N ASP A 158 11.21 6.73 9.58
CA ASP A 158 10.18 5.76 9.95
C ASP A 158 9.97 5.66 11.48
N ARG A 159 11.02 5.86 12.28
CA ARG A 159 10.93 5.87 13.75
C ARG A 159 10.22 7.13 14.23
N GLN A 160 10.64 8.30 13.77
CA GLN A 160 10.04 9.58 14.12
C GLN A 160 8.54 9.59 13.78
N TRP A 161 8.18 9.18 12.56
CA TRP A 161 6.78 9.10 12.15
C TRP A 161 5.95 8.15 13.02
N ARG A 162 6.46 6.96 13.36
CA ARG A 162 5.76 5.99 14.22
C ARG A 162 5.59 6.48 15.65
N ASN A 163 6.48 7.34 16.12
CA ASN A 163 6.47 7.88 17.48
C ASN A 163 5.67 9.17 17.61
N GLN A 164 5.07 9.67 16.52
CA GLN A 164 4.17 10.82 16.60
C GLN A 164 2.95 10.48 17.47
N PRO A 165 2.57 11.33 18.44
CA PRO A 165 1.44 11.08 19.33
C PRO A 165 0.14 10.75 18.59
N GLU A 166 -0.13 11.45 17.49
CA GLU A 166 -1.29 11.22 16.63
C GLU A 166 -1.32 9.79 16.04
N ILE A 167 -0.17 9.30 15.59
CA ILE A 167 -0.03 7.96 15.01
C ILE A 167 -0.16 6.88 16.08
N ILE A 168 0.42 7.11 17.26
CA ILE A 168 0.30 6.23 18.43
C ILE A 168 -1.17 6.13 18.84
N ASN A 169 -1.84 7.27 19.07
CA ASN A 169 -3.23 7.34 19.51
C ASN A 169 -4.17 6.69 18.49
N LYS A 170 -3.97 6.97 17.20
CA LYS A 170 -4.73 6.35 16.12
C LYS A 170 -4.54 4.83 16.09
N THR A 171 -3.32 4.35 16.30
CA THR A 171 -3.02 2.92 16.34
C THR A 171 -3.63 2.25 17.57
N ARG A 172 -3.56 2.90 18.73
CA ARG A 172 -4.18 2.45 19.98
C ARG A 172 -5.70 2.36 19.83
N GLY A 173 -6.36 3.40 19.35
CA GLY A 173 -7.82 3.41 19.13
C GLY A 173 -8.27 2.30 18.18
N LYS A 174 -7.55 2.07 17.07
CA LYS A 174 -7.83 0.95 16.17
C LYS A 174 -7.69 -0.42 16.85
N ARG A 175 -6.67 -0.61 17.68
CA ARG A 175 -6.45 -1.87 18.42
C ARG A 175 -7.50 -2.09 19.50
N GLN A 176 -7.91 -1.03 20.19
CA GLN A 176 -8.95 -1.08 21.21
C GLN A 176 -10.30 -1.43 20.59
N LYS A 177 -10.67 -0.80 19.46
CA LYS A 177 -11.89 -1.13 18.72
C LYS A 177 -11.90 -2.60 18.28
N LEU A 178 -10.80 -3.06 17.67
CA LEU A 178 -10.65 -4.47 17.28
C LEU A 178 -10.76 -5.43 18.47
N LYS A 179 -10.15 -5.09 19.61
CA LYS A 179 -10.26 -5.88 20.84
C LYS A 179 -11.71 -5.95 21.31
N GLN A 180 -12.42 -4.82 21.36
CA GLN A 180 -13.82 -4.77 21.77
C GLN A 180 -14.71 -5.64 20.89
N GLU A 181 -14.57 -5.54 19.56
CA GLU A 181 -15.33 -6.34 18.60
C GLU A 181 -15.11 -7.84 18.84
N VAL A 182 -13.86 -8.26 19.04
CA VAL A 182 -13.54 -9.66 19.35
C VAL A 182 -14.12 -10.07 20.71
N MET A 183 -13.90 -9.31 21.78
CA MET A 183 -14.42 -9.70 23.09
C MET A 183 -15.95 -9.84 23.06
N ASN A 184 -16.65 -8.91 22.41
CA ASN A 184 -18.11 -8.97 22.25
C ASN A 184 -18.55 -10.23 21.50
N LYS A 185 -17.86 -10.59 20.42
CA LYS A 185 -18.14 -11.82 19.65
C LYS A 185 -18.09 -13.08 20.52
N TYR A 186 -17.18 -13.13 21.49
CA TYR A 186 -16.98 -14.29 22.37
C TYR A 186 -17.56 -14.09 23.78
N GLY A 187 -18.57 -13.21 23.93
CA GLY A 187 -19.39 -13.10 25.15
C GLY A 187 -19.13 -11.87 26.04
N GLY A 188 -18.08 -11.08 25.76
CA GLY A 188 -17.86 -9.75 26.34
C GLY A 188 -17.45 -9.73 27.82
N LYS A 189 -17.25 -10.89 28.44
CA LYS A 189 -16.89 -11.04 29.86
C LYS A 189 -15.99 -12.24 30.08
N CYS A 190 -15.22 -12.24 31.16
CA CYS A 190 -14.48 -13.42 31.58
C CYS A 190 -15.44 -14.59 31.87
N ASN A 191 -15.25 -15.72 31.20
CA ASN A 191 -16.05 -16.93 31.37
C ASN A 191 -15.85 -17.61 32.73
N CYS A 192 -14.84 -17.19 33.51
CA CYS A 192 -14.57 -17.72 34.84
C CYS A 192 -15.12 -16.82 35.95
N CYS A 193 -14.75 -15.54 35.98
CA CYS A 193 -15.07 -14.62 37.08
C CYS A 193 -16.02 -13.48 36.71
N GLY A 194 -16.51 -13.42 35.47
CA GLY A 194 -17.53 -12.46 35.06
C GLY A 194 -17.07 -11.01 34.84
N ILE A 195 -15.81 -10.65 35.12
CA ILE A 195 -15.25 -9.31 34.84
C ILE A 195 -15.50 -8.90 33.38
N LYS A 196 -15.96 -7.66 33.17
CA LYS A 196 -16.30 -7.10 31.84
C LYS A 196 -15.32 -6.05 31.33
N GLU A 197 -14.46 -5.54 32.20
CA GLU A 197 -13.53 -4.45 31.89
C GLU A 197 -12.57 -4.87 30.77
N LEU A 198 -12.70 -4.21 29.60
CA LEU A 198 -12.03 -4.61 28.36
C LEU A 198 -10.51 -4.68 28.53
N SER A 199 -9.92 -3.80 29.34
CA SER A 199 -8.49 -3.78 29.58
C SER A 199 -7.99 -5.08 30.22
N PHE A 200 -8.81 -5.82 30.97
CA PHE A 200 -8.44 -7.09 31.59
C PHE A 200 -8.67 -8.33 30.72
N LEU A 201 -9.50 -8.23 29.67
CA LEU A 201 -9.92 -9.39 28.89
C LEU A 201 -8.90 -9.81 27.83
N ASN A 202 -8.81 -11.11 27.57
CA ASN A 202 -8.09 -11.72 26.46
C ASN A 202 -8.83 -12.95 25.93
N ILE A 203 -8.39 -13.45 24.78
CA ILE A 203 -8.87 -14.73 24.23
C ILE A 203 -7.97 -15.84 24.74
N ASP A 204 -8.60 -16.89 25.26
CA ASP A 204 -8.00 -18.15 25.67
C ASP A 204 -8.40 -19.28 24.70
N HIS A 205 -7.47 -20.20 24.48
CA HIS A 205 -7.73 -21.45 23.78
C HIS A 205 -8.25 -22.47 24.79
N VAL A 206 -9.50 -22.92 24.60
CA VAL A 206 -10.16 -23.85 25.55
C VAL A 206 -9.30 -25.10 25.77
N ASN A 207 -8.72 -25.65 24.71
CA ASN A 207 -7.92 -26.88 24.74
C ASN A 207 -6.41 -26.66 25.01
N GLY A 208 -5.97 -25.45 25.38
CA GLY A 208 -4.56 -25.18 25.72
C GLY A 208 -3.56 -25.27 24.55
N ASN A 209 -4.03 -25.43 23.31
CA ASN A 209 -3.21 -25.63 22.11
C ASN A 209 -2.82 -24.33 21.38
N GLY A 210 -2.78 -23.20 22.10
CA GLY A 210 -2.70 -21.87 21.47
C GLY A 210 -1.47 -21.65 20.59
N ARG A 211 -0.28 -22.09 21.02
CA ARG A 211 0.94 -21.97 20.23
C ARG A 211 0.88 -22.78 18.93
N ALA A 212 0.33 -23.99 18.98
CA ALA A 212 0.18 -24.85 17.82
C ALA A 212 -0.82 -24.25 16.82
N HIS A 213 -1.97 -23.77 17.32
CA HIS A 213 -2.96 -23.09 16.48
C HIS A 213 -2.38 -21.84 15.82
N LEU A 214 -1.72 -20.95 16.57
CA LEU A 214 -1.15 -19.72 16.00
C LEU A 214 -0.11 -20.00 14.90
N LYS A 215 0.65 -21.11 15.04
CA LYS A 215 1.59 -21.59 14.02
C LYS A 215 0.86 -22.12 12.78
N SER A 216 -0.22 -22.88 12.95
CA SER A 216 -0.96 -23.47 11.80
C SER A 216 -1.63 -22.40 10.92
N ILE A 217 -2.08 -21.29 11.50
CA ILE A 217 -2.72 -20.19 10.75
C ILE A 217 -1.76 -19.07 10.30
N ASP A 218 -0.46 -19.22 10.59
CA ASP A 218 0.58 -18.20 10.33
C ASP A 218 0.16 -16.79 10.84
N LYS A 219 -0.40 -16.74 12.06
CA LYS A 219 -0.83 -15.48 12.71
C LYS A 219 -0.05 -15.22 13.98
N GLU A 220 1.17 -14.71 13.83
CA GLU A 220 1.92 -14.18 14.96
C GLU A 220 1.45 -12.76 15.35
N GLY A 221 1.20 -12.55 16.64
CA GLY A 221 0.85 -11.25 17.23
C GLY A 221 -0.65 -10.98 17.35
N GLY A 222 -1.07 -10.45 18.52
CA GLY A 222 -2.48 -10.39 18.94
C GLY A 222 -3.45 -9.70 17.97
N HIS A 223 -3.06 -8.61 17.32
CA HIS A 223 -3.97 -7.90 16.39
C HIS A 223 -4.25 -8.68 15.09
N ARG A 224 -3.33 -9.54 14.64
CA ARG A 224 -3.57 -10.39 13.45
C ARG A 224 -4.51 -11.53 13.80
N PHE A 225 -4.28 -12.15 14.96
CA PHE A 225 -5.14 -13.18 15.50
C PHE A 225 -6.57 -12.66 15.71
N TYR A 226 -6.75 -11.48 16.29
CA TYR A 226 -8.07 -10.87 16.46
C TYR A 226 -8.81 -10.63 15.15
N ARG A 227 -8.13 -10.20 14.09
CA ARG A 227 -8.76 -10.09 12.77
C ARG A 227 -9.18 -11.44 12.21
N TRP A 228 -8.35 -12.46 12.41
CA TRP A 228 -8.68 -13.82 12.02
C TRP A 228 -9.93 -14.31 12.78
N LEU A 229 -10.02 -14.07 14.09
CA LEU A 229 -11.19 -14.41 14.90
C LEU A 229 -12.48 -13.68 14.49
N LEU A 230 -12.40 -12.49 13.91
CA LEU A 230 -13.58 -11.81 13.37
C LEU A 230 -14.03 -12.39 12.03
N ALA A 231 -13.07 -12.83 11.21
CA ALA A 231 -13.33 -13.39 9.88
C ALA A 231 -13.72 -14.88 9.88
N ASN A 232 -13.49 -15.59 10.99
CA ASN A 232 -13.76 -17.02 11.13
C ASN A 232 -14.63 -17.26 12.37
N ASP A 233 -15.48 -18.27 12.33
CA ASP A 233 -16.29 -18.72 13.47
C ASP A 233 -15.79 -20.06 13.98
N SER A 234 -15.30 -20.10 15.21
CA SER A 234 -14.99 -21.31 15.97
C SER A 234 -15.32 -21.05 17.45
N SER A 235 -16.60 -20.80 17.74
CA SER A 235 -17.05 -20.42 19.09
C SER A 235 -16.75 -21.45 20.18
N SER A 236 -16.56 -22.73 19.81
CA SER A 236 -16.20 -23.82 20.73
C SER A 236 -14.72 -23.90 21.09
N GLU A 237 -13.82 -23.35 20.27
CA GLU A 237 -12.37 -23.46 20.48
C GLU A 237 -11.79 -22.34 21.35
N PHE A 238 -12.53 -21.24 21.47
CA PHE A 238 -12.09 -20.01 22.12
C PHE A 238 -13.06 -19.58 23.22
N GLN A 239 -12.51 -19.01 24.29
CA GLN A 239 -13.30 -18.34 25.32
C GLN A 239 -12.65 -17.02 25.71
N VAL A 240 -13.44 -16.11 26.27
CA VAL A 240 -12.93 -14.88 26.88
C VAL A 240 -12.54 -15.18 28.32
N LEU A 241 -11.29 -14.88 28.69
CA LEU A 241 -10.85 -14.88 30.09
C LEU A 241 -10.23 -13.53 30.44
N CYS A 242 -10.21 -13.17 31.72
CA CYS A 242 -9.32 -12.10 32.17
C CYS A 242 -7.87 -12.64 32.24
N PHE A 243 -6.88 -11.75 32.17
CA PHE A 243 -5.46 -12.13 32.21
C PHE A 243 -5.12 -13.07 33.38
N ASN A 244 -5.69 -12.82 34.56
CA ASN A 244 -5.43 -13.63 35.76
C ASN A 244 -6.08 -15.02 35.66
N CYS A 245 -7.31 -15.13 35.17
CA CYS A 245 -7.97 -16.44 35.00
C CYS A 245 -7.29 -17.28 33.91
N ASN A 246 -6.86 -16.63 32.82
CA ASN A 246 -6.10 -17.30 31.77
C ASN A 246 -4.76 -17.83 32.31
N MET A 247 -4.01 -17.00 33.04
CA MET A 247 -2.76 -17.42 33.67
C MET A 247 -2.98 -18.54 34.69
N SER A 248 -3.99 -18.42 35.55
CA SER A 248 -4.31 -19.46 36.55
C SER A 248 -4.64 -20.80 35.88
N LYS A 249 -5.43 -20.78 34.80
CA LYS A 249 -5.72 -21.97 33.98
C LYS A 249 -4.43 -22.60 33.44
N HIS A 250 -3.52 -21.80 32.90
CA HIS A 250 -2.24 -22.26 32.37
C HIS A 250 -1.38 -22.93 33.44
N LEU A 251 -1.26 -22.29 34.62
CA LEU A 251 -0.44 -22.79 35.72
C LEU A 251 -1.03 -24.03 36.40
N SER A 252 -2.36 -24.16 36.44
CA SER A 252 -3.05 -25.27 37.12
C SER A 252 -3.49 -26.38 36.17
N GLY A 253 -2.82 -26.54 35.02
CA GLY A 253 -3.02 -27.69 34.13
C GLY A 253 -4.36 -27.72 33.37
N GLY A 254 -5.04 -26.58 33.19
CA GLY A 254 -6.26 -26.49 32.38
C GLY A 254 -7.50 -25.96 33.11
N THR A 255 -7.43 -25.80 34.44
CA THR A 255 -8.55 -25.31 35.25
C THR A 255 -8.14 -24.07 36.04
N CYS A 256 -8.99 -23.05 36.11
CA CYS A 256 -8.72 -21.84 36.89
C CYS A 256 -8.95 -22.10 38.39
N ALA A 257 -8.17 -21.47 39.26
CA ALA A 257 -8.28 -21.60 40.72
C ALA A 257 -9.66 -21.24 41.27
N HIS A 258 -10.38 -20.29 40.67
CA HIS A 258 -11.77 -19.97 41.04
C HIS A 258 -12.74 -21.17 40.88
N LYS A 259 -12.39 -22.16 40.06
CA LYS A 259 -13.18 -23.39 39.87
C LYS A 259 -12.68 -24.56 40.73
N LEU A 260 -11.44 -24.47 41.25
CA LEU A 260 -10.86 -25.47 42.14
C LEU A 260 -11.21 -25.17 43.59
N ASN A 261 -11.30 -23.89 43.95
CA ASN A 261 -11.79 -23.44 45.23
C ASN A 261 -13.19 -22.88 45.07
N THR A 262 -14.21 -23.75 45.23
CA THR A 262 -15.46 -23.32 45.83
C THR A 262 -15.11 -22.82 47.23
N PHE A 263 -14.78 -21.55 47.37
CA PHE A 263 -14.74 -20.93 48.70
C PHE A 263 -16.17 -20.96 49.21
N GLY A 264 -16.47 -22.02 49.97
CA GLY A 264 -17.56 -22.01 50.93
C GLY A 264 -17.31 -20.82 51.84
N VAL A 265 -18.14 -19.81 51.67
CA VAL A 265 -18.44 -18.85 52.72
C VAL A 265 -19.57 -19.46 53.52
#